data_AF-A0A218QEL2-F1
#
_entry.id   AF-A0A218QEL2-F1
#
_cell.length_a   1.000
_cell.length_b   1.000
_cell.length_c   1.000
_cell.angle_alpha   90.00
_cell.angle_beta   90.00
_cell.angle_gamma   90.00
#
_symmetry.space_group_name_H-M   'P 1'
#
loop_
_entity.id
_entity.type
_entity.pdbx_description
1 polymer ?
#
loop_
_entity_poly.entity_id
_entity_poly.type
_entity_poly.pdbx_seq_one_letter_code
_entity_poly.pdbx_strand_id
1 'polypeptide(L)' 'MERLLNIHIEKLAEGVYLATSDELQGLVAQGRTVAETLEIAT' A
#
# COMPACT_ATOMS: atom_id res chain seq x y z
N MET A 1 8.77 15.64 8.72
CA MET A 1 7.74 15.42 9.76
C MET A 1 7.26 13.99 9.61
N GLU A 2 7.30 13.23 10.69
CA GLU A 2 6.82 11.84 10.69
C GLU A 2 5.30 11.82 10.92
N ARG A 3 4.60 10.89 10.28
CA ARG A 3 3.17 10.66 10.45
C ARG A 3 2.90 9.17 10.50
N LEU A 4 1.97 8.77 11.36
CA LEU A 4 1.38 7.44 11.30
C LEU A 4 0.25 7.48 10.28
N LEU A 5 0.23 6.51 9.38
CA LEU A 5 -0.77 6.40 8.32
C LEU A 5 -1.42 5.02 8.40
N ASN A 6 -2.74 4.97 8.36
CA ASN A 6 -3.44 3.70 8.17
C ASN A 6 -3.41 3.30 6.69
N ILE A 7 -2.78 2.15 6.40
CA ILE A 7 -2.70 1.58 5.06
C ILE A 7 -3.62 0.37 4.97
N HIS A 8 -4.47 0.36 3.95
CA HIS A 8 -5.26 -0.79 3.55
C HIS A 8 -4.45 -1.65 2.59
N ILE A 9 -4.33 -2.94 2.90
CA ILE A 9 -3.65 -3.91 2.04
C ILE A 9 -4.68 -4.93 1.56
N GLU A 10 -4.80 -5.05 0.24
CA GLU A 10 -5.66 -6.02 -0.42
C GLU A 10 -4.83 -6.95 -1.30
N LYS A 11 -5.10 -8.26 -1.26
CA LYS A 11 -4.54 -9.21 -2.23
C LYS A 11 -5.51 -9.34 -3.40
N LEU A 12 -5.07 -8.93 -4.58
CA LEU A 12 -5.89 -8.95 -5.79
C LEU A 12 -5.91 -10.34 -6.45
N ALA A 13 -6.87 -10.56 -7.35
CA ALA A 13 -7.05 -11.84 -8.06
C ALA A 13 -5.84 -12.19 -8.94
N GLU A 14 -5.10 -11.18 -9.40
CA GLU A 14 -3.87 -11.29 -10.19
C GLU A 14 -2.67 -11.79 -9.35
N GLY A 15 -2.84 -11.99 -8.04
CA GLY A 15 -1.83 -12.55 -7.15
C GLY A 15 -0.85 -11.52 -6.56
N VAL A 16 -1.10 -10.23 -6.77
CA VAL A 16 -0.35 -9.10 -6.23
C VAL A 16 -1.06 -8.47 -5.03
N TYR A 17 -0.36 -7.60 -4.31
CA TYR A 17 -0.90 -6.80 -3.21
C TYR A 17 -1.02 -5.34 -3.63
N LEU A 18 -2.14 -4.72 -3.31
CA LEU A 18 -2.44 -3.31 -3.51
C LEU A 18 -2.47 -2.60 -2.15
N ALA A 19 -1.78 -1.47 -2.04
CA ALA A 19 -1.83 -0.58 -0.90
C ALA A 19 -2.55 0.72 -1.26
N THR A 20 -3.52 1.12 -0.43
CA THR A 20 -4.22 2.40 -0.50
C THR A 20 -4.39 3.00 0.90
N SER A 21 -4.72 4.29 0.98
CA SER A 21 -5.06 4.94 2.25
C SER A 21 -6.09 6.04 2.05
N ASP A 22 -7.13 6.05 2.87
CA ASP A 22 -8.12 7.14 2.91
C ASP A 22 -7.54 8.43 3.53
N GLU A 23 -6.43 8.31 4.27
CA GLU A 23 -5.77 9.43 4.96
C GLU A 23 -4.75 10.15 4.06
N LEU A 24 -4.27 9.51 2.99
CA LEU A 24 -3.34 10.06 2.03
C LEU A 24 -3.87 9.95 0.61
N GLN A 25 -4.44 11.06 0.12
CA GLN A 25 -4.95 11.15 -1.24
C GLN A 25 -3.87 10.80 -2.25
N GLY A 26 -4.19 9.87 -3.15
CA GLY A 26 -3.30 9.43 -4.22
C GLY A 26 -2.30 8.35 -3.81
N LEU A 27 -2.30 7.88 -2.56
CA LEU A 27 -1.52 6.71 -2.19
C LEU A 27 -2.09 5.47 -2.88
N VAL A 28 -1.34 4.97 -3.86
CA VAL A 28 -1.60 3.73 -4.58
C VAL A 28 -0.25 3.07 -4.86
N ALA A 29 0.00 1.90 -4.29
CA ALA A 29 1.22 1.13 -4.52
C ALA A 29 0.88 -0.35 -4.73
N GLN A 30 1.65 -1.05 -5.55
CA GLN A 30 1.41 -2.46 -5.86
C GLN A 30 2.72 -3.26 -5.86
N GLY A 31 2.72 -4.43 -5.24
CA GLY A 31 3.87 -5.33 -5.18
C GLY A 31 3.49 -6.81 -5.17
N ARG A 32 4.47 -7.70 -5.31
CA ARG A 32 4.27 -9.16 -5.25
C ARG A 32 4.20 -9.68 -3.82
N THR A 33 4.70 -8.90 -2.85
CA THR A 33 4.60 -9.18 -1.42
C THR A 33 4.12 -7.96 -0.65
N VAL A 34 3.61 -8.16 0.57
CA VAL A 34 3.23 -7.05 1.46
C VAL A 34 4.42 -6.13 1.74
N ALA A 35 5.59 -6.70 2.01
CA ALA A 35 6.82 -5.93 2.28
C ALA A 35 7.20 -5.04 1.10
N GLU A 36 7.29 -5.60 -0.11
CA GLU A 36 7.60 -4.84 -1.34
C GLU A 36 6.55 -3.74 -1.59
N THR A 37 5.27 -4.04 -1.36
CA THR A 37 4.19 -3.05 -1.54
C THR A 37 4.32 -1.88 -0.57
N LEU A 38 4.71 -2.14 0.68
CA LEU A 38 4.96 -1.12 1.68
C LEU A 38 6.24 -0.32 1.38
N GLU A 39 7.30 -0.95 0.88
CA GLU A 39 8.51 -0.26 0.42
C GLU A 39 8.24 0.69 -0.75
N ILE A 40 7.31 0.36 -1.65
CA ILE A 40 6.87 1.24 -2.74
C ILE A 40 6.01 2.40 -2.21
N ALA A 41 5.28 2.21 -1.11
CA ALA A 41 4.35 3.17 -0.54
C ALA A 41 5.01 4.28 0.31
N THR A 42 6.32 4.21 0.60
CA THR A 42 7.05 5.15 1.47
C THR A 42 7.56 6.40 0.76
#